data_AF-A0A0Q5IXB6-F1
#
_entry.id   AF-A0A0Q5IXB6-F1
#
_cell.length_a   1.000
_cell.length_b   1.000
_cell.length_c   1.000
_cell.angle_alpha   90.00
_cell.angle_beta   90.00
_cell.angle_gamma   90.00
#
_symmetry.space_group_name_H-M   'P 1'
#
loop_
_entity.id
_entity.type
_entity.pdbx_description
1 polymer ?
#
loop_
_entity_poly.entity_id
_entity_poly.type
_entity_poly.pdbx_seq_one_letter_code
_entity_poly.pdbx_strand_id
1 'polypeptide(L)'
;MAPANAQLDVALYGGTYRVTGTVAGTQVFWFDLSPTYAAPFDQVVEAAVRGEDASMTAKVWRAGLSSAAGVLTVHAEGQGEGAGRMDWTLGPEAAVALKGWIKR
;
A
#
# COMPACT_ATOMS: atom_id res chain seq x y z
N MET A 1 5.53 9.34 6.10
CA MET A 1 4.39 10.16 6.58
C MET A 1 3.69 10.68 5.35
N ALA A 2 2.39 10.42 5.23
CA ALA A 2 1.63 10.85 4.05
C ALA A 2 1.53 12.39 3.99
N PRO A 3 1.49 12.99 2.79
CA PRO A 3 1.23 14.43 2.64
C PRO A 3 -0.13 14.84 3.24
N ALA A 4 -0.32 16.13 3.54
CA ALA A 4 -1.62 16.64 4.00
C ALA A 4 -2.70 16.40 2.93
N ASN A 5 -3.92 16.01 3.36
CA ASN A 5 -5.03 15.62 2.47
C ASN A 5 -4.73 14.44 1.54
N ALA A 6 -3.77 13.59 1.91
CA ALA A 6 -3.46 12.40 1.15
C ALA A 6 -4.43 11.26 1.50
N GLN A 7 -4.89 10.56 0.47
CA GLN A 7 -5.69 9.33 0.61
C GLN A 7 -4.95 8.18 -0.06
N LEU A 8 -5.18 6.98 0.46
CA LEU A 8 -4.66 5.73 -0.10
C LEU A 8 -5.85 4.80 -0.30
N ASP A 9 -6.09 4.43 -1.55
CA ASP A 9 -7.15 3.52 -1.95
C ASP A 9 -6.55 2.18 -2.37
N VAL A 10 -7.17 1.09 -1.92
CA VAL A 10 -6.83 -0.27 -2.32
C VAL A 10 -8.08 -0.93 -2.88
N ALA A 11 -7.98 -1.42 -4.13
CA ALA A 11 -9.07 -2.08 -4.82
C ALA A 11 -8.63 -3.44 -5.37
N LEU A 12 -9.55 -4.42 -5.43
CA LEU A 12 -9.29 -5.76 -5.97
C LEU A 12 -10.13 -5.96 -7.22
N TYR A 13 -9.50 -6.38 -8.32
CA TYR A 13 -10.17 -6.72 -9.57
C TYR A 13 -9.46 -7.90 -10.23
N GLY A 14 -10.21 -8.98 -10.50
CA GLY A 14 -9.67 -10.18 -11.18
C GLY A 14 -8.42 -10.77 -10.52
N GLY A 15 -8.32 -10.73 -9.18
CA GLY A 15 -7.15 -11.23 -8.44
C GLY A 15 -5.93 -10.28 -8.42
N THR A 16 -6.07 -9.07 -8.94
CA THR A 16 -5.04 -8.02 -8.94
C THR A 16 -5.44 -6.92 -7.96
N TYR A 17 -4.53 -6.53 -7.06
CA TYR A 17 -4.75 -5.37 -6.20
C TYR A 17 -4.24 -4.11 -6.90
N ARG A 18 -5.05 -3.06 -6.99
CA ARG A 18 -4.60 -1.71 -7.34
C ARG A 18 -4.44 -0.90 -6.09
N VAL A 19 -3.28 -0.27 -5.96
CA VAL A 19 -2.99 0.69 -4.90
C VAL A 19 -2.86 2.05 -5.54
N THR A 20 -3.69 2.99 -5.10
CA THR A 20 -3.75 4.35 -5.63
C THR A 20 -3.50 5.34 -4.51
N GLY A 21 -2.57 6.27 -4.71
CA GLY A 21 -2.42 7.42 -3.82
C GLY A 21 -2.95 8.69 -4.46
N THR A 22 -3.76 9.43 -3.72
CA THR A 22 -4.24 10.75 -4.12
C THR A 22 -3.83 11.80 -3.10
N VAL A 23 -3.64 13.04 -3.54
CA VAL A 23 -3.40 14.21 -2.69
C VAL A 23 -4.31 15.33 -3.18
N ALA A 24 -5.15 15.86 -2.29
CA ALA A 24 -6.14 16.89 -2.63
C ALA A 24 -6.99 16.53 -3.87
N GLY A 25 -7.42 15.26 -3.97
CA GLY A 25 -8.22 14.74 -5.08
C GLY A 25 -7.45 14.44 -6.38
N THR A 26 -6.15 14.73 -6.43
CA THR A 26 -5.30 14.41 -7.58
C THR A 26 -4.57 13.10 -7.37
N GLN A 27 -4.68 12.16 -8.30
CA GLN A 27 -3.89 10.93 -8.28
C GLN A 27 -2.41 11.24 -8.51
N VAL A 28 -1.57 10.86 -7.55
CA VAL A 28 -0.11 11.09 -7.60
C VAL A 28 0.66 9.84 -7.99
N PHE A 29 0.15 8.66 -7.68
CA PHE A 29 0.66 7.38 -8.17
C PHE A 29 -0.45 6.33 -8.20
N TRP A 30 -0.24 5.29 -9.00
CA TRP A 30 -0.97 4.04 -8.90
C TRP A 30 -0.06 2.90 -9.35
N PHE A 31 -0.27 1.71 -8.79
CA PHE A 31 0.37 0.50 -9.29
C PHE A 31 -0.50 -0.73 -9.03
N ASP A 32 -0.31 -1.72 -9.89
CA ASP A 32 -1.05 -2.98 -9.84
C ASP A 32 -0.14 -4.10 -9.31
N LEU A 33 -0.59 -4.73 -8.22
CA LEU A 33 -0.03 -5.96 -7.69
C LEU A 33 -0.71 -7.12 -8.41
N SER A 34 -0.02 -7.68 -9.41
CA SER A 34 -0.48 -8.85 -10.13
C SER A 34 -0.75 -10.03 -9.18
N PRO A 35 -1.47 -11.08 -9.62
CA PRO A 35 -1.74 -12.25 -8.79
C PRO A 35 -0.49 -12.90 -8.18
N THR A 36 0.67 -12.77 -8.85
CA THR A 36 1.97 -13.23 -8.35
C THR A 36 2.38 -12.56 -7.04
N TYR A 37 1.95 -11.32 -6.80
CA TYR A 37 2.28 -10.53 -5.60
C TYR A 37 1.13 -10.46 -4.59
N ALA A 38 -0.02 -11.08 -4.88
CA ALA A 38 -1.19 -11.05 -4.00
C ALA A 38 -0.93 -11.76 -2.66
N ALA A 39 -0.36 -12.96 -2.68
CA ALA A 39 -0.04 -13.69 -1.44
C ALA A 39 0.99 -12.95 -0.55
N PRO A 40 2.10 -12.40 -1.09
CA PRO A 40 2.98 -11.52 -0.33
C PRO A 40 2.28 -10.29 0.25
N PHE A 41 1.36 -9.66 -0.49
CA PHE A 41 0.60 -8.51 -0.03
C PHE A 41 -0.26 -8.87 1.19
N ASP A 42 -1.03 -9.96 1.10
CA ASP A 42 -1.85 -10.44 2.21
C ASP A 42 -1.00 -10.72 3.45
N GLN A 43 0.18 -11.33 3.29
CA GLN A 43 1.11 -11.61 4.38
C GLN A 43 1.62 -10.34 5.07
N VAL A 44 1.95 -9.29 4.32
CA VAL A 44 2.39 -8.01 4.91
C VAL A 44 1.25 -7.34 5.67
N VAL A 45 0.01 -7.40 5.16
CA VAL A 45 -1.16 -6.89 5.89
C VAL A 45 -1.42 -7.69 7.16
N GLU A 46 -1.28 -9.02 7.13
CA GLU A 46 -1.41 -9.86 8.32
C GLU A 46 -0.32 -9.60 9.36
N ALA A 47 0.92 -9.39 8.92
CA ALA A 47 2.03 -8.98 9.78
C ALA A 47 1.74 -7.63 10.45
N ALA A 48 1.27 -6.63 9.70
CA ALA A 48 0.86 -5.34 10.26
C ALA A 48 -0.20 -5.52 11.36
N VAL A 49 -1.22 -6.34 11.14
CA VAL A 49 -2.27 -6.59 12.16
C VAL A 49 -1.71 -7.26 13.41
N ARG A 50 -0.66 -8.09 13.29
CA ARG A 50 0.02 -8.72 14.44
C ARG A 50 1.06 -7.83 15.09
N GLY A 51 1.34 -6.65 14.53
CA GLY A 51 2.42 -5.78 15.01
C GLY A 51 3.81 -6.25 14.59
N GLU A 52 3.91 -7.11 13.59
CA GLU A 52 5.14 -7.75 13.12
C GLU A 52 5.76 -7.02 11.93
N ASP A 53 7.05 -7.26 11.75
CA ASP A 53 7.81 -6.74 10.64
C ASP A 53 7.68 -7.64 9.40
N ALA A 54 7.30 -7.04 8.27
CA ALA A 54 7.29 -7.71 6.98
C ALA A 54 7.45 -6.67 5.86
N SER A 55 7.87 -7.11 4.68
CA SER A 55 7.88 -6.24 3.51
C SER A 55 7.78 -7.00 2.21
N MET A 56 7.31 -6.31 1.18
CA MET A 56 7.32 -6.76 -0.20
C MET A 56 7.70 -5.61 -1.13
N THR A 57 8.29 -5.95 -2.27
CA THR A 57 8.64 -4.98 -3.32
C THR A 57 8.00 -5.41 -4.64
N ALA A 58 7.34 -4.48 -5.31
CA ALA A 58 6.88 -4.61 -6.68
C ALA A 58 7.88 -3.90 -7.60
N LYS A 59 8.97 -4.61 -7.96
CA LYS A 59 10.13 -4.02 -8.67
C LYS A 59 9.77 -3.31 -9.98
N VAL A 60 8.85 -3.86 -10.75
CA VAL A 60 8.39 -3.28 -12.03
C VAL A 60 7.84 -1.86 -11.82
N TRP A 61 7.22 -1.62 -10.67
CA TRP A 61 6.55 -0.36 -10.33
C TRP A 61 7.37 0.54 -9.43
N ARG A 62 8.57 0.09 -9.00
CA ARG A 62 9.40 0.79 -8.00
C ARG A 62 8.61 1.20 -6.76
N ALA A 63 7.73 0.29 -6.34
CA ALA A 63 6.85 0.45 -5.20
C ALA A 63 6.96 -0.75 -4.27
N GLY A 64 6.46 -0.63 -3.05
CA GLY A 64 6.48 -1.70 -2.08
C GLY A 64 5.60 -1.40 -0.88
N LEU A 65 5.43 -2.42 -0.04
CA LEU A 65 4.74 -2.31 1.23
C LEU A 65 5.62 -2.84 2.34
N SER A 66 5.56 -2.21 3.49
CA SER A 66 6.19 -2.69 4.71
C SER A 66 5.22 -2.61 5.88
N SER A 67 5.38 -3.49 6.85
CA SER A 67 4.74 -3.41 8.15
C SER A 67 5.80 -3.30 9.23
N ALA A 68 5.53 -2.47 10.25
CA ALA A 68 6.33 -2.41 11.47
C ALA A 68 5.47 -1.87 12.62
N ALA A 69 5.52 -2.53 13.78
CA ALA A 69 4.83 -2.08 15.00
C ALA A 69 3.34 -1.72 14.81
N GLY A 70 2.63 -2.45 13.96
CA GLY A 70 1.20 -2.22 13.71
C GLY A 70 0.90 -1.26 12.58
N VAL A 71 1.92 -0.59 12.03
CA VAL A 71 1.79 0.40 10.97
C VAL A 71 2.10 -0.26 9.62
N LEU A 72 1.21 -0.11 8.65
CA LEU A 72 1.45 -0.51 7.26
C LEU A 72 1.89 0.72 6.47
N THR A 73 2.98 0.63 5.73
CA THR A 73 3.50 1.71 4.89
C THR A 73 3.56 1.30 3.44
N VAL A 74 2.96 2.08 2.55
CA VAL A 74 3.16 1.99 1.10
C VAL A 74 4.27 2.95 0.71
N HIS A 75 5.27 2.44 0.02
CA HIS A 75 6.35 3.21 -0.58
C HIS A 75 6.16 3.23 -2.08
N ALA A 76 6.13 4.40 -2.69
CA ALA A 76 6.02 4.53 -4.14
C ALA A 76 6.92 5.65 -4.65
N GLU A 77 7.61 5.42 -5.76
CA GLU A 77 8.19 6.51 -6.55
C GLU A 77 7.06 7.16 -7.37
N GLY A 78 6.84 8.46 -7.18
CA GLY A 78 5.88 9.19 -8.00
C GLY A 78 6.31 9.22 -9.48
N GLN A 79 5.35 9.43 -10.38
CA GLN A 79 5.63 9.59 -11.81
C GLN A 79 5.53 11.07 -12.21
N GLY A 80 6.43 11.51 -13.09
CA GLY A 80 6.45 12.87 -13.64
C GLY A 80 7.70 13.66 -13.26
N GLU A 81 7.81 14.87 -13.82
CA GLU A 81 8.93 15.76 -13.60
C GLU A 81 8.91 16.31 -12.15
N GLY A 82 9.99 16.09 -11.40
CA GLY A 82 10.08 16.45 -9.97
C GLY A 82 9.49 15.42 -9.00
N ALA A 83 9.08 14.24 -9.47
CA ALA A 83 8.50 13.22 -8.59
C ALA A 83 9.56 12.53 -7.72
N GLY A 84 9.42 12.66 -6.39
CA GLY A 84 10.24 11.96 -5.39
C GLY A 84 9.61 10.66 -4.89
N ARG A 85 10.29 10.00 -3.96
CA ARG A 85 9.70 8.91 -3.17
C ARG A 85 8.63 9.47 -2.25
N MET A 86 7.53 8.75 -2.16
CA MET A 86 6.38 9.11 -1.35
C MET A 86 5.94 7.91 -0.51
N ASP A 87 5.62 8.16 0.77
CA ASP A 87 5.28 7.13 1.74
C ASP A 87 3.91 7.40 2.39
N TRP A 88 2.96 6.46 2.26
CA TRP A 88 1.65 6.49 2.92
C TRP A 88 1.61 5.50 4.06
N THR A 89 1.22 5.97 5.24
CA THR A 89 1.16 5.15 6.46
C THR A 89 -0.30 4.94 6.87
N LEU A 90 -0.69 3.68 7.04
CA LEU A 90 -1.94 3.27 7.66
C LEU A 90 -1.64 2.80 9.09
N GLY A 91 -2.37 3.38 10.05
CA GLY A 91 -2.26 2.97 11.46
C GLY A 91 -2.88 1.59 11.72
N PRO A 92 -2.73 1.06 12.94
CA PRO A 92 -3.19 -0.28 13.31
C PRO A 92 -4.67 -0.56 13.00
N GLU A 93 -5.56 0.39 13.28
CA GLU A 93 -7.00 0.24 13.01
C GLU A 93 -7.30 0.09 11.51
N ALA A 94 -6.63 0.88 10.68
CA ALA A 94 -6.77 0.81 9.23
C ALA A 94 -6.20 -0.50 8.66
N ALA A 95 -5.10 -1.02 9.24
CA ALA A 95 -4.56 -2.33 8.87
C ALA A 95 -5.54 -3.47 9.20
N VAL A 96 -6.23 -3.39 10.34
CA VAL A 96 -7.29 -4.36 10.73
C VAL A 96 -8.48 -4.29 9.76
N ALA A 97 -8.93 -3.08 9.42
CA ALA A 97 -10.02 -2.89 8.46
C ALA A 97 -9.64 -3.46 7.07
N LEU A 98 -8.42 -3.19 6.61
CA LEU A 98 -7.91 -3.70 5.34
C LEU A 98 -7.84 -5.23 5.31
N LYS A 99 -7.35 -5.87 6.39
CA LYS A 99 -7.38 -7.34 6.53
C LYS A 99 -8.80 -7.90 6.43
N GLY A 100 -9.76 -7.25 7.08
CA GLY A 100 -11.16 -7.64 7.04
C GLY A 100 -11.80 -7.52 5.66
N TRP A 101 -11.33 -6.58 4.83
CA TRP A 101 -11.75 -6.40 3.45
C TRP A 101 -11.13 -7.45 2.51
N ILE A 102 -9.83 -7.74 2.66
CA ILE A 102 -9.10 -8.74 1.84
C ILE A 102 -9.68 -10.16 1.99
N LYS A 103 -10.16 -10.54 3.18
CA LYS A 103 -10.68 -11.90 3.44
C LYS A 103 -12.15 -12.13 3.04
N ARG A 104 -12.81 -11.15 2.44
CA ARG A 104 -14.20 -11.25 1.95
C ARG A 104 -14.23 -11.65 0.49
#